data_AF-A0A7W5UAE3-F1
#
_entry.id   AF-A0A7W5UAE3-F1
#
_cell.length_a   1.000
_cell.length_b   1.000
_cell.length_c   1.000
_cell.angle_alpha   90.00
_cell.angle_beta   90.00
_cell.angle_gamma   90.00
#
_symmetry.space_group_name_H-M   'P 1'
#
loop_
_entity.id
_entity.type
_entity.pdbx_description
1 polymer ?
#
loop_
_entity_poly.entity_id
_entity_poly.type
_entity_poly.pdbx_seq_one_letter_code
_entity_poly.pdbx_strand_id
1 'polypeptide(L)'
;MSLKPTADQGQRYEISAVGWPLPEKTVIGWADYDHSAELMAAGARLSPGCKRTEIRDRWGKQAIQVCEVEPHETTIALEQLPAKLLRGEHTCFHLTFNDEHSINYETAAEYFSGNPDWDRGWISPEEREKAITTNSVWTLQWYPETPIGFHIVRASSAAAVIAAALKEMSP
;
A
#
# COMPACT_ATOMS: atom_id res chain seq x y z
N MET A 1 41.40 -34.95 -3.08
CA MET A 1 40.15 -34.78 -2.30
C MET A 1 39.25 -33.84 -3.07
N SER A 2 38.12 -34.34 -3.59
CA SER A 2 37.12 -33.51 -4.27
C SER A 2 36.20 -32.91 -3.21
N LEU A 3 36.19 -31.57 -3.09
CA LEU A 3 35.25 -30.85 -2.23
C LEU A 3 33.87 -30.99 -2.88
N LYS A 4 33.03 -31.89 -2.36
CA LYS A 4 31.60 -31.84 -2.68
C LYS A 4 31.05 -30.51 -2.15
N PRO A 5 30.31 -29.73 -2.94
CA PRO A 5 29.66 -28.52 -2.44
C PRO A 5 28.74 -28.90 -1.29
N THR A 6 28.97 -28.33 -0.11
CA THR A 6 28.24 -28.63 1.14
C THR A 6 26.77 -28.19 1.12
N ALA A 7 26.32 -27.57 0.02
CA ALA A 7 25.01 -26.91 -0.06
C ALA A 7 23.89 -27.78 -0.64
N ASP A 8 24.17 -28.99 -1.15
CA ASP A 8 23.16 -29.81 -1.84
C ASP A 8 22.60 -30.93 -0.95
N GLN A 9 21.94 -30.56 0.17
CA GLN A 9 21.36 -31.52 1.11
C GLN A 9 19.98 -32.07 0.69
N GLY A 10 19.76 -32.30 -0.60
CA GLY A 10 18.50 -32.91 -1.07
C GLY A 10 17.30 -31.96 -1.17
N GLN A 11 17.53 -30.65 -1.04
CA GLN A 11 16.50 -29.63 -1.21
C GLN A 11 16.05 -29.57 -2.67
N ARG A 12 14.78 -29.92 -2.89
CA ARG A 12 14.19 -30.11 -4.20
C ARG A 12 13.52 -28.85 -4.74
N TYR A 13 12.92 -28.05 -3.86
CA TYR A 13 12.12 -26.89 -4.24
C TYR A 13 12.85 -25.58 -3.93
N GLU A 14 13.00 -24.75 -4.96
CA GLU A 14 13.43 -23.36 -4.86
C GLU A 14 12.20 -22.47 -4.72
N ILE A 15 12.19 -21.57 -3.75
CA ILE A 15 11.16 -20.56 -3.57
C ILE A 15 11.76 -19.20 -3.89
N SER A 16 11.13 -18.48 -4.80
CA SER A 16 11.55 -17.13 -5.18
C SER A 16 10.37 -16.15 -5.14
N ALA A 17 10.68 -14.88 -4.94
CA ALA A 17 9.70 -13.80 -4.91
C ALA A 17 10.18 -12.59 -5.72
N VAL A 18 9.23 -11.79 -6.21
CA VAL A 18 9.44 -10.52 -6.92
C VAL A 18 8.75 -9.41 -6.15
N GLY A 19 9.42 -8.27 -5.98
CA GLY A 19 8.91 -7.14 -5.19
C GLY A 19 9.20 -7.24 -3.69
N TRP A 20 9.63 -8.41 -3.22
CA TRP A 20 10.13 -8.63 -1.86
C TRP A 20 11.10 -9.84 -1.85
N PRO A 21 12.21 -9.81 -1.08
CA PRO A 21 12.72 -8.66 -0.33
C PRO A 21 13.36 -7.58 -1.22
N LEU A 22 13.57 -7.88 -2.51
CA LEU A 22 14.09 -6.95 -3.50
C LEU A 22 13.07 -6.72 -4.63
N PRO A 23 13.16 -5.61 -5.38
CA PRO A 23 12.30 -5.37 -6.54
C PRO A 23 12.40 -6.47 -7.60
N GLU A 24 13.62 -6.99 -7.79
CA GLU A 24 13.96 -8.05 -8.73
C GLU A 24 13.61 -9.44 -8.17
N LYS A 25 13.52 -10.43 -9.06
CA LYS A 25 13.33 -11.83 -8.65
C LYS A 25 14.49 -12.30 -7.76
N THR A 26 14.16 -12.73 -6.55
CA THR A 26 15.14 -13.17 -5.54
C THR A 26 14.74 -14.53 -4.97
N VAL A 27 15.71 -15.44 -4.81
CA VAL A 27 15.49 -16.71 -4.11
C VAL A 27 15.41 -16.42 -2.61
N ILE A 28 14.26 -16.74 -2.02
CA ILE A 28 13.97 -16.45 -0.60
C ILE A 28 14.12 -17.67 0.29
N GLY A 29 14.16 -18.88 -0.29
CA GLY A 29 14.41 -20.09 0.47
C GLY A 29 14.33 -21.37 -0.34
N TRP A 30 14.54 -22.48 0.36
CA TRP A 30 14.60 -23.83 -0.19
C TRP A 30 13.78 -24.77 0.70
N ALA A 31 13.16 -25.79 0.09
CA ALA A 31 12.40 -26.80 0.81
C ALA A 31 12.56 -28.19 0.20
N ASP A 32 12.44 -29.22 1.04
CA ASP A 32 12.53 -30.63 0.62
C ASP A 32 11.18 -31.14 0.07
N TYR A 33 10.08 -30.60 0.58
CA TYR A 33 8.70 -30.99 0.25
C TYR A 33 7.93 -29.84 -0.38
N ASP A 34 7.00 -30.19 -1.28
CA ASP A 34 6.12 -29.25 -1.98
C ASP A 34 5.24 -28.46 -1.00
N HIS A 35 4.71 -29.14 0.00
CA HIS A 35 3.89 -28.50 1.03
C HIS A 35 4.68 -27.44 1.82
N SER A 36 5.93 -27.73 2.20
CA SER A 36 6.79 -26.78 2.89
C SER A 36 7.18 -25.59 2.01
N ALA A 37 7.42 -25.84 0.71
CA ALA A 37 7.65 -24.78 -0.26
C ALA A 37 6.44 -23.85 -0.38
N GLU A 38 5.23 -24.41 -0.41
CA GLU A 38 3.99 -23.63 -0.49
C GLU A 38 3.72 -22.82 0.78
N LEU A 39 3.98 -23.36 1.97
CA LEU A 39 3.87 -22.58 3.21
C LEU A 39 4.85 -21.41 3.24
N MET A 40 6.08 -21.61 2.77
CA MET A 40 7.08 -20.54 2.69
C MET A 40 6.69 -19.48 1.65
N ALA A 41 6.23 -19.90 0.48
CA ALA A 41 5.72 -18.99 -0.54
C ALA A 41 4.52 -18.20 0.00
N ALA A 42 3.55 -18.86 0.66
CA ALA A 42 2.39 -18.21 1.27
C ALA A 42 2.80 -17.14 2.29
N GLY A 43 3.81 -17.40 3.14
CA GLY A 43 4.37 -16.40 4.05
C GLY A 43 4.97 -15.19 3.30
N ALA A 44 5.68 -15.42 2.20
CA ALA A 44 6.22 -14.34 1.38
C ALA A 44 5.11 -13.50 0.72
N ARG A 45 3.99 -14.11 0.31
CA ARG A 45 2.83 -13.39 -0.26
C ARG A 45 2.20 -12.39 0.71
N LEU A 46 2.34 -12.61 2.03
CA LEU A 46 1.87 -11.68 3.06
C LEU A 46 2.83 -10.49 3.27
N SER A 47 4.02 -10.52 2.68
CA SER A 47 5.00 -9.46 2.88
C SER A 47 4.62 -8.20 2.07
N PRO A 48 4.67 -7.00 2.67
CA PRO A 48 4.41 -5.76 1.95
C PRO A 48 5.29 -5.62 0.71
N GLY A 49 4.67 -5.36 -0.44
CA GLY A 49 5.35 -5.19 -1.72
C GLY A 49 5.65 -6.48 -2.49
N CYS A 50 5.40 -7.67 -1.93
CA CYS A 50 5.48 -8.91 -2.70
C CYS A 50 4.44 -8.88 -3.84
N LYS A 51 4.90 -9.01 -5.08
CA LYS A 51 4.05 -9.02 -6.28
C LYS A 51 3.83 -10.41 -6.83
N ARG A 52 4.81 -11.30 -6.64
CA ARG A 52 4.78 -12.65 -7.20
C ARG A 52 5.63 -13.58 -6.39
N THR A 53 5.18 -14.82 -6.26
CA THR A 53 6.00 -15.94 -5.77
C THR A 53 6.05 -17.06 -6.79
N GLU A 54 7.20 -17.72 -6.89
CA GLU A 54 7.40 -18.88 -7.76
C GLU A 54 8.05 -20.02 -6.99
N ILE A 55 7.52 -21.22 -7.16
CA ILE A 55 8.10 -22.48 -6.67
C ILE A 55 8.59 -23.28 -7.86
N ARG A 56 9.87 -23.64 -7.84
CA ARG A 56 10.52 -24.42 -8.90
C ARG A 56 11.08 -25.72 -8.35
N ASP A 57 10.78 -26.83 -9.01
CA ASP A 57 11.52 -28.08 -8.81
C ASP A 57 12.90 -27.91 -9.46
N ARG A 58 13.98 -28.05 -8.68
CA ARG A 58 15.35 -27.99 -9.21
C ARG A 58 15.65 -29.11 -10.20
N TRP A 59 14.97 -30.23 -10.08
CA TRP A 59 15.11 -31.36 -11.01
C TRP A 59 14.13 -31.24 -12.19
N GLY A 60 13.12 -30.39 -12.05
CA GLY A 60 12.23 -29.97 -13.13
C GLY A 60 12.84 -28.84 -13.97
N LYS A 61 12.48 -28.79 -15.26
CA LYS A 61 12.94 -27.71 -16.15
C LYS A 61 12.13 -26.41 -15.99
N GLN A 62 10.99 -26.43 -15.28
CA GLN A 62 10.05 -25.31 -15.20
C GLN A 62 9.54 -25.08 -13.77
N ALA A 63 9.02 -23.88 -13.52
CA ALA A 63 8.29 -23.57 -12.29
C ALA A 63 7.03 -24.45 -12.22
N ILE A 64 6.77 -25.01 -11.04
CA ILE A 64 5.60 -25.86 -10.82
C ILE A 64 4.40 -25.00 -10.41
N GLN A 65 4.67 -23.88 -9.75
CA GLN A 65 3.65 -22.96 -9.29
C GLN A 65 4.15 -21.52 -9.41
N VAL A 66 3.30 -20.67 -9.97
CA VAL A 66 3.47 -19.23 -10.05
C VAL A 66 2.20 -18.61 -9.52
N CYS A 67 2.33 -17.73 -8.53
CA CYS A 67 1.20 -16.99 -7.98
C CYS A 67 1.51 -15.51 -8.03
N GLU A 68 0.73 -14.78 -8.83
CA GLU A 68 0.64 -13.33 -8.73
C GLU A 68 -0.05 -12.98 -7.40
N VAL A 69 0.44 -11.93 -6.76
CA VAL A 69 -0.02 -11.47 -5.45
C VAL A 69 -0.63 -10.10 -5.66
N GLU A 70 -1.92 -9.99 -5.32
CA GLU A 70 -2.53 -8.68 -5.16
C GLU A 70 -1.77 -7.95 -4.02
N PRO A 71 -1.28 -6.72 -4.25
CA PRO A 71 -0.45 -6.03 -3.29
C PRO A 71 -1.09 -6.05 -1.90
N HIS A 72 -0.42 -6.66 -0.92
CA HIS A 72 -0.84 -6.54 0.46
C HIS A 72 -0.63 -5.09 0.89
N GLU A 73 -1.71 -4.29 0.85
CA GLU A 73 -1.70 -2.92 1.35
C GLU A 73 -1.32 -2.95 2.82
N THR A 74 -0.31 -2.16 3.18
CA THR A 74 0.13 -2.06 4.57
C THR A 74 -1.00 -1.40 5.36
N THR A 75 -1.76 -2.21 6.09
CA THR A 75 -2.75 -1.71 7.04
C THR A 75 -2.00 -1.12 8.23
N ILE A 76 -1.94 0.20 8.30
CA ILE A 76 -1.55 0.87 9.54
C ILE A 76 -2.77 0.95 10.45
N ALA A 77 -2.55 0.81 11.76
CA ALA A 77 -3.59 1.11 12.71
C ALA A 77 -3.80 2.64 12.77
N LEU A 78 -5.03 3.10 13.00
CA LEU A 78 -5.35 4.53 12.95
C LEU A 78 -4.54 5.34 13.97
N GLU A 79 -4.22 4.74 15.13
CA GLU A 79 -3.39 5.32 16.18
C GLU A 79 -1.91 5.51 15.77
N GLN A 80 -1.46 4.83 14.71
CA GLN A 80 -0.11 4.98 14.17
C GLN A 80 -0.02 6.11 13.14
N LEU A 81 -1.16 6.59 12.63
CA LEU A 81 -1.21 7.64 11.62
C LEU A 81 -0.49 8.93 12.05
N PRO A 82 -0.65 9.45 13.30
CA PRO A 82 0.05 10.66 13.72
C PRO A 82 1.57 10.49 13.65
N ALA A 83 2.10 9.36 14.13
CA ALA A 83 3.54 9.09 14.12
C ALA A 83 4.12 8.95 12.69
N LYS A 84 3.28 8.69 11.69
CA LYS A 84 3.68 8.60 10.28
C LYS A 84 3.62 9.95 9.57
N LEU A 85 2.61 10.77 9.87
CA LEU A 85 2.36 12.05 9.18
C LEU A 85 3.08 13.24 9.81
N LEU A 86 3.33 13.19 11.12
CA LEU A 86 3.74 14.34 11.91
C LEU A 86 5.21 14.23 12.33
N ARG A 87 6.03 15.23 12.03
CA ARG A 87 7.49 15.22 12.30
C ARG A 87 7.97 16.28 13.28
N GLY A 88 7.11 17.22 13.69
CA GLY A 88 7.48 18.38 14.51
C GLY A 88 6.61 18.56 15.76
N GLU A 89 7.01 19.50 16.63
CA GLU A 89 6.31 19.77 17.89
C GLU A 89 5.01 20.56 17.72
N HIS A 90 4.83 21.21 16.56
CA HIS A 90 3.68 22.08 16.26
C HIS A 90 2.90 21.59 15.03
N THR A 91 2.71 20.27 14.96
CA THR A 91 2.04 19.60 13.86
C THR A 91 0.67 19.11 14.27
N CYS A 92 -0.29 19.13 13.35
CA CYS A 92 -1.61 18.53 13.55
C CYS A 92 -2.08 17.84 12.27
N PHE A 93 -3.11 17.02 12.40
CA PHE A 93 -3.87 16.51 11.26
C PHE A 93 -5.37 16.55 11.57
N HIS A 94 -6.17 16.63 10.51
CA HIS A 94 -7.62 16.62 10.53
C HIS A 94 -8.10 15.58 9.52
N LEU A 95 -8.89 14.60 9.96
CA LEU A 95 -9.63 13.69 9.10
C LEU A 95 -11.11 14.02 9.22
N THR A 96 -11.71 14.51 8.15
CA THR A 96 -13.09 14.99 8.14
C THR A 96 -13.93 14.29 7.08
N PHE A 97 -15.25 14.26 7.32
CA PHE A 97 -16.24 13.72 6.39
C PHE A 97 -17.31 14.78 6.13
N ASN A 98 -17.41 15.23 4.89
CA ASN A 98 -18.38 16.24 4.42
C ASN A 98 -18.39 17.58 5.19
N ASP A 99 -17.35 17.87 5.97
CA ASP A 99 -17.32 18.98 6.92
C ASP A 99 -17.36 20.37 6.25
N GLU A 100 -16.90 20.46 5.00
CA GLU A 100 -16.84 21.71 4.25
C GLU A 100 -18.21 22.15 3.67
N HIS A 101 -19.01 21.20 3.20
CA HIS A 101 -20.22 21.50 2.42
C HIS A 101 -21.51 21.13 3.16
N SER A 102 -21.54 20.01 3.88
CA SER A 102 -22.77 19.56 4.56
C SER A 102 -23.15 20.46 5.73
N ILE A 103 -22.20 21.16 6.34
CA ILE A 103 -22.48 22.17 7.37
C ILE A 103 -23.29 23.36 6.81
N ASN A 104 -23.15 23.64 5.52
CA ASN A 104 -23.86 24.70 4.81
C ASN A 104 -25.13 24.17 4.12
N TYR A 105 -25.53 22.92 4.39
CA TYR A 105 -26.64 22.23 3.72
C TYR A 105 -26.44 22.10 2.19
N GLU A 106 -25.20 22.08 1.73
CA GLU A 106 -24.84 21.94 0.32
C GLU A 106 -24.43 20.49 -0.01
N THR A 107 -24.79 20.04 -1.20
CA THR A 107 -24.19 18.83 -1.79
C THR A 107 -22.74 19.11 -2.19
N ALA A 108 -21.91 18.06 -2.27
CA ALA A 108 -20.55 18.15 -2.76
C ALA A 108 -20.49 18.77 -4.18
N ALA A 109 -21.44 18.42 -5.04
CA ALA A 109 -21.54 18.97 -6.39
C ALA A 109 -21.73 20.49 -6.39
N GLU A 110 -22.65 21.00 -5.56
CA GLU A 110 -22.92 22.44 -5.42
C GLU A 110 -21.70 23.16 -4.86
N TYR A 111 -21.10 22.62 -3.79
CA TYR A 111 -19.96 23.21 -3.12
C TYR A 111 -18.76 23.39 -4.05
N PHE A 112 -18.31 22.33 -4.72
CA PHE A 112 -17.13 22.41 -5.59
C PHE A 112 -17.40 23.20 -6.88
N SER A 113 -18.65 23.24 -7.35
CA SER A 113 -19.03 24.12 -8.48
C SER A 113 -19.02 25.60 -8.08
N GLY A 114 -19.44 25.92 -6.85
CA GLY A 114 -19.42 27.28 -6.30
C GLY A 114 -18.04 27.76 -5.84
N ASN A 115 -17.12 26.83 -5.55
CA ASN A 115 -15.82 27.08 -4.94
C ASN A 115 -14.67 26.40 -5.72
N PRO A 116 -14.40 26.79 -6.98
CA PRO A 116 -13.41 26.11 -7.82
C PRO A 116 -11.99 26.14 -7.24
N ASP A 117 -11.63 27.16 -6.46
CA ASP A 117 -10.31 27.25 -5.79
C ASP A 117 -10.11 26.17 -4.71
N TRP A 118 -11.22 25.63 -4.19
CA TRP A 118 -11.23 24.57 -3.17
C TRP A 118 -11.31 23.16 -3.78
N ASP A 119 -11.56 23.07 -5.08
CA ASP A 119 -11.64 21.82 -5.86
C ASP A 119 -10.26 21.26 -6.21
N ARG A 120 -9.47 20.97 -5.18
CA ARG A 120 -8.08 20.49 -5.27
C ARG A 120 -7.82 19.33 -4.31
N GLY A 121 -6.63 18.73 -4.38
CA GLY A 121 -6.22 17.66 -3.46
C GLY A 121 -6.90 16.32 -3.71
N TRP A 122 -7.59 16.14 -4.85
CA TRP A 122 -8.17 14.85 -5.21
C TRP A 122 -7.10 13.83 -5.60
N ILE A 123 -7.24 12.60 -5.10
CA ILE A 123 -6.29 11.53 -5.44
C ILE A 123 -6.36 11.12 -6.91
N SER A 124 -7.51 11.30 -7.56
CA SER A 124 -7.70 11.17 -9.00
C SER A 124 -9.01 11.86 -9.46
N PRO A 125 -9.16 12.16 -10.76
CA PRO A 125 -10.43 12.67 -11.31
C PRO A 125 -11.61 11.71 -11.09
N GLU A 126 -11.39 10.40 -11.17
CA GLU A 126 -12.42 9.37 -11.00
C GLU A 126 -12.91 9.32 -9.55
N GLU A 127 -12.01 9.45 -8.58
CA GLU A 127 -12.37 9.51 -7.17
C GLU A 127 -13.07 10.83 -6.81
N ARG A 128 -12.71 11.93 -7.47
CA ARG A 128 -13.47 13.19 -7.38
C ARG A 128 -14.90 13.01 -7.86
N GLU A 129 -15.09 12.47 -9.07
CA GLU A 129 -16.42 12.24 -9.64
C GLU A 129 -17.25 11.32 -8.74
N LYS A 130 -16.68 10.20 -8.29
CA LYS A 130 -17.33 9.26 -7.37
C LYS A 130 -17.74 9.92 -6.06
N ALA A 131 -16.86 10.70 -5.44
CA ALA A 131 -17.17 11.42 -4.20
C ALA A 131 -18.31 12.42 -4.37
N ILE A 132 -18.31 13.15 -5.50
CA ILE A 132 -19.38 14.10 -5.85
C ILE A 132 -20.71 13.37 -6.08
N THR A 133 -20.72 12.30 -6.88
CA THR A 133 -21.93 11.52 -7.18
C THR A 133 -22.52 10.86 -5.93
N THR A 134 -21.67 10.39 -5.01
CA THR A 134 -22.09 9.72 -3.77
C THR A 134 -22.27 10.68 -2.59
N ASN A 135 -22.03 11.98 -2.79
CA ASN A 135 -22.02 13.00 -1.75
C ASN A 135 -21.19 12.58 -0.51
N SER A 136 -20.06 11.93 -0.75
CA SER A 136 -19.20 11.32 0.26
C SER A 136 -17.78 11.81 0.05
N VAL A 137 -17.41 12.87 0.75
CA VAL A 137 -16.12 13.55 0.66
C VAL A 137 -15.37 13.34 1.96
N TRP A 138 -14.33 12.53 1.89
CA TRP A 138 -13.34 12.44 2.96
C TRP A 138 -12.19 13.39 2.64
N THR A 139 -11.76 14.15 3.65
CA THR A 139 -10.62 15.05 3.56
C THR A 139 -9.62 14.72 4.66
N LEU A 140 -8.37 14.50 4.29
CA LEU A 140 -7.24 14.42 5.22
C LEU A 140 -6.32 15.61 4.99
N GLN A 141 -6.18 16.46 6.00
CA GLN A 141 -5.29 17.61 5.99
C GLN A 141 -4.25 17.46 7.10
N TRP A 142 -2.97 17.72 6.82
CA TRP A 142 -1.92 17.67 7.84
C TRP A 142 -0.83 18.72 7.62
N TYR A 143 -0.13 19.04 8.71
CA TYR A 143 0.96 19.99 8.77
C TYR A 143 2.23 19.26 9.22
N PRO A 144 3.13 18.86 8.31
CA PRO A 144 4.21 17.92 8.65
C PRO A 144 5.37 18.56 9.44
N GLU A 145 5.73 19.82 9.17
CA GLU A 145 6.94 20.45 9.72
C GLU A 145 6.73 21.88 10.27
N THR A 146 5.86 22.72 9.69
CA THR A 146 5.51 24.08 10.21
C THR A 146 4.10 24.53 9.77
N PRO A 147 3.48 25.54 10.40
CA PRO A 147 2.12 26.01 10.04
C PRO A 147 2.03 26.77 8.71
N ILE A 148 3.13 26.96 7.97
CA ILE A 148 3.15 27.75 6.72
C ILE A 148 2.81 26.90 5.49
N GLY A 149 2.81 25.56 5.61
CA GLY A 149 2.41 24.64 4.55
C GLY A 149 1.57 23.50 5.10
N PHE A 150 0.52 23.11 4.36
CA PHE A 150 -0.28 21.94 4.65
C PHE A 150 -0.42 21.08 3.40
N HIS A 151 -0.64 19.79 3.63
CA HIS A 151 -1.07 18.87 2.60
C HIS A 151 -2.56 18.64 2.75
N ILE A 152 -3.23 18.37 1.63
CA ILE A 152 -4.64 18.03 1.62
C ILE A 152 -4.89 16.94 0.59
N VAL A 153 -5.59 15.90 1.03
CA VAL A 153 -5.94 14.75 0.21
C VAL A 153 -7.44 14.48 0.36
N ARG A 154 -8.12 14.27 -0.77
CA ARG A 154 -9.56 14.03 -0.87
C ARG A 154 -9.89 12.78 -1.67
N ALA A 155 -10.86 12.02 -1.19
CA ALA A 155 -11.37 10.82 -1.86
C ALA A 155 -12.79 10.48 -1.39
N SER A 156 -13.38 9.46 -2.01
CA SER A 156 -14.71 8.97 -1.64
C SER A 156 -14.73 8.10 -0.36
N SER A 157 -13.57 7.76 0.20
CA SER A 157 -13.46 6.92 1.40
C SER A 157 -12.27 7.28 2.30
N ALA A 158 -12.42 7.01 3.60
CA ALA A 158 -11.37 7.20 4.60
C ALA A 158 -10.09 6.40 4.29
N ALA A 159 -10.25 5.14 3.84
CA ALA A 159 -9.13 4.28 3.50
C ALA A 159 -8.30 4.86 2.35
N ALA A 160 -8.97 5.38 1.31
CA ALA A 160 -8.29 5.97 0.15
C ALA A 160 -7.49 7.23 0.51
N VAL A 161 -8.03 8.14 1.35
CA VAL A 161 -7.27 9.32 1.78
C VAL A 161 -6.08 8.96 2.66
N ILE A 162 -6.21 7.97 3.54
CA ILE A 162 -5.11 7.49 4.39
C ILE A 162 -4.01 6.85 3.53
N ALA A 163 -4.36 5.98 2.61
CA ALA A 163 -3.40 5.32 1.72
C ALA A 163 -2.63 6.34 0.88
N ALA A 164 -3.32 7.35 0.33
CA ALA A 164 -2.70 8.41 -0.45
C ALA A 164 -1.77 9.30 0.40
N ALA A 165 -2.16 9.68 1.63
CA ALA A 165 -1.30 10.44 2.52
C ALA A 165 -0.02 9.67 2.89
N LEU A 166 -0.10 8.37 3.13
CA LEU A 166 1.07 7.53 3.39
C LEU A 166 2.00 7.43 2.16
N LYS A 167 1.43 7.46 0.95
CA LYS A 167 2.20 7.45 -0.29
C LYS A 167 3.01 8.74 -0.46
N GLU A 168 2.44 9.90 -0.14
CA GLU A 168 3.18 11.18 -0.19
C GLU A 168 4.39 11.22 0.77
N MET A 169 4.37 10.39 1.82
CA MET A 169 5.47 10.31 2.80
C MET A 169 6.60 9.36 2.38
N SER A 170 6.44 8.59 1.30
CA SER A 170 7.47 7.67 0.81
C SER A 170 8.51 8.42 -0.03
N PRO A 171 9.81 8.33 0.30
CA PRO A 171 10.89 9.02 -0.42
C PRO A 171 11.08 8.55 -1.87
#